data_AF-A0A8B5WKR9-F1
#
_entry.id   AF-A0A8B5WKR9-F1
#
_cell.length_a   1.000
_cell.length_b   1.000
_cell.length_c   1.000
_cell.angle_alpha   90.00
_cell.angle_beta   90.00
_cell.angle_gamma   90.00
#
_symmetry.space_group_name_H-M   'P 1'
#
loop_
_entity.id
_entity.type
_entity.pdbx_description
1 polymer ?
#
loop_
_entity_poly.entity_id
_entity_poly.type
_entity_poly.pdbx_seq_one_letter_code
_entity_poly.pdbx_strand_id
1 'polypeptide(L)'
;MSLEPQDIQSDYRLADYKPLLPLGPGVRALIGQIEDHPSLTHLIDDLGEAHDLQQANGQYDLAIGSDPALGNWLKPGGLLCLLGDQPVPGGELLPLGRWHALPGWPSFRSLVPANPAGHKAALGALRLLPQRTPSAALGRVAPGLAALLLPAAGVALYTRGKAQGAGGESLLARADRALGGSRPFRPDQWLIVSGRLGPGNPILAFQCNGKGKGQPRQLVKLARDRGADHLAHEAGQIAAIIKALGPALSERVIAPIASATIDGRHALAYEFVSTQPFRGLRWRFQGRAGLCHALTDWLIQVATRTRQAAGHEIESACHLQPLQQLIDRNILPGTLQQEAGQSLNWLQRRSTLPTVFEHGDLGIYNLRLLTSNGRNFKVLDWGSSTFTGIAAGDLLYLLGSARAPARLATACLQRYLHALDLPASSASALWWAYLARRWAELDTIRPPHPDQPESGGGLLLAVHAQARAALAGLARD
;
A
#
# COMPACT_ATOMS: atom_id res chain seq x y z
N MET A 1 -10.33 22.71 22.87
CA MET A 1 -11.18 21.70 22.22
C MET A 1 -10.42 20.39 22.20
N SER A 2 -10.80 19.46 23.08
CA SER A 2 -10.34 18.07 23.06
C SER A 2 -10.99 17.39 21.86
N LEU A 3 -10.17 16.78 21.00
CA LEU A 3 -10.66 15.77 20.07
C LEU A 3 -10.79 14.48 20.88
N GLU A 4 -12.01 14.15 21.31
CA GLU A 4 -12.38 12.81 21.77
C GLU A 4 -12.03 11.80 20.66
N PRO A 5 -11.11 10.85 20.87
CA PRO A 5 -10.81 9.78 19.94
C PRO A 5 -11.55 8.50 20.35
N GLN A 6 -12.87 8.53 20.36
CA GLN A 6 -13.76 7.37 20.55
C GLN A 6 -14.64 7.37 19.28
N ASP A 7 -14.51 6.51 18.27
CA ASP A 7 -14.93 5.10 18.27
C ASP A 7 -14.49 4.35 16.98
N ILE A 8 -13.23 4.49 16.53
CA ILE A 8 -12.77 3.78 15.31
C ILE A 8 -11.43 3.04 15.54
N GLN A 9 -11.07 2.75 16.79
CA GLN A 9 -9.73 2.20 17.14
C GLN A 9 -9.66 0.70 17.45
N SER A 10 -10.79 0.01 17.58
CA SER A 10 -10.84 -1.35 18.14
C SER A 10 -10.67 -2.47 17.12
N ASP A 11 -11.18 -2.37 15.89
CA ASP A 11 -11.54 -3.62 15.18
C ASP A 11 -10.47 -4.36 14.36
N TYR A 12 -9.34 -3.74 14.06
CA TYR A 12 -8.40 -4.28 13.07
C TYR A 12 -7.00 -4.59 13.59
N ARG A 13 -6.83 -4.68 14.92
CA ARG A 13 -5.53 -5.02 15.50
C ARG A 13 -5.16 -6.42 15.04
N LEU A 14 -5.85 -7.47 15.51
CA LEU A 14 -5.44 -8.87 15.32
C LEU A 14 -5.28 -9.32 13.86
N ALA A 15 -6.05 -8.77 12.91
CA ALA A 15 -5.95 -9.10 11.48
C ALA A 15 -4.53 -8.88 10.92
N ASP A 16 -3.83 -7.86 11.40
CA ASP A 16 -2.49 -7.57 10.91
C ASP A 16 -1.42 -8.50 11.53
N TYR A 17 -1.72 -9.15 12.67
CA TYR A 17 -0.87 -10.09 13.40
C TYR A 17 -1.01 -11.50 12.83
N LYS A 18 -2.19 -11.84 12.31
CA LYS A 18 -2.51 -13.12 11.66
C LYS A 18 -1.37 -13.70 10.80
N PRO A 19 -0.64 -12.92 9.98
CA PRO A 19 0.47 -13.46 9.19
C PRO A 19 1.56 -14.12 10.04
N LEU A 20 1.85 -13.61 11.24
CA LEU A 20 2.81 -14.24 12.14
C LEU A 20 2.21 -15.33 13.01
N LEU A 21 0.90 -15.35 13.22
CA LEU A 21 0.26 -16.35 14.05
C LEU A 21 0.25 -17.72 13.34
N PRO A 22 0.46 -18.83 14.07
CA PRO A 22 0.08 -20.14 13.57
C PRO A 22 -1.44 -20.12 13.40
N LEU A 23 -1.92 -20.29 12.16
CA LEU A 23 -3.37 -20.32 11.84
C LEU A 23 -3.71 -21.58 11.03
N GLY A 24 -4.98 -21.99 11.05
CA GLY A 24 -5.50 -23.14 10.30
C GLY A 24 -6.01 -24.28 11.19
N PRO A 25 -6.57 -25.35 10.57
CA PRO A 25 -7.37 -26.38 11.24
C PRO A 25 -6.62 -27.23 12.28
N GLY A 26 -5.28 -27.24 12.25
CA GLY A 26 -4.45 -27.97 13.22
C GLY A 26 -3.90 -27.11 14.36
N VAL A 27 -4.30 -25.83 14.46
CA VAL A 27 -3.80 -24.90 15.46
C VAL A 27 -4.68 -24.93 16.68
N ARG A 28 -4.07 -25.23 17.84
CA ARG A 28 -4.71 -25.09 19.15
C ARG A 28 -4.39 -23.73 19.74
N ALA A 29 -5.41 -22.92 19.99
CA ALA A 29 -5.27 -21.59 20.56
C ALA A 29 -5.89 -21.51 21.97
N LEU A 30 -5.19 -20.86 22.89
CA LEU A 30 -5.69 -20.51 24.21
C LEU A 30 -6.03 -19.02 24.25
N ILE A 31 -7.26 -18.70 24.58
CA ILE A 31 -7.75 -17.34 24.70
C ILE A 31 -7.90 -17.03 26.20
N GLY A 32 -7.09 -16.10 26.69
CA GLY A 32 -7.18 -15.57 28.05
C GLY A 32 -8.43 -14.72 28.24
N GLN A 33 -8.62 -14.17 29.45
CA GLN A 33 -9.66 -13.16 29.64
C GLN A 33 -9.32 -11.91 28.81
N ILE A 34 -10.18 -11.65 27.83
CA ILE A 34 -10.14 -10.46 26.98
C ILE A 34 -11.59 -10.01 26.90
N GLU A 35 -11.95 -8.98 27.67
CA GLU A 35 -13.31 -8.42 27.66
C GLU A 35 -13.69 -8.06 26.21
N ASP A 36 -14.78 -8.67 25.72
CA ASP A 36 -15.49 -8.45 24.44
C ASP A 36 -14.69 -7.71 23.34
N HIS A 37 -13.52 -8.25 22.97
CA HIS A 37 -12.69 -7.59 21.96
C HIS A 37 -13.18 -8.03 20.57
N PRO A 38 -13.82 -7.16 19.77
CA PRO A 38 -14.55 -7.60 18.56
C PRO A 38 -13.62 -8.23 17.50
N SER A 39 -12.34 -7.86 17.50
CA SER A 39 -11.30 -8.47 16.66
C SER A 39 -11.00 -9.95 16.93
N LEU A 40 -11.40 -10.53 18.08
CA LEU A 40 -11.19 -11.95 18.38
C LEU A 40 -12.10 -12.83 17.54
N THR A 41 -13.32 -12.38 17.25
CA THR A 41 -14.29 -13.10 16.41
C THR A 41 -13.68 -13.43 15.05
N HIS A 42 -13.08 -12.43 14.39
CA HIS A 42 -12.40 -12.62 13.12
C HIS A 42 -11.19 -13.56 13.20
N LEU A 43 -10.55 -13.65 14.36
CA LEU A 43 -9.41 -14.54 14.53
C LEU A 43 -9.87 -15.98 14.72
N ILE A 44 -10.94 -16.20 15.47
CA ILE A 44 -11.54 -17.52 15.72
C ILE A 44 -11.90 -18.21 14.39
N ASP A 45 -12.44 -17.48 13.41
CA ASP A 45 -12.74 -18.01 12.07
C ASP A 45 -11.52 -18.59 11.32
N ASP A 46 -10.31 -18.17 11.69
CA ASP A 46 -9.05 -18.64 11.12
C ASP A 46 -8.31 -19.67 12.01
N LEU A 47 -8.83 -19.97 13.20
CA LEU A 47 -8.28 -20.96 14.14
C LEU A 47 -8.94 -22.34 13.94
N GLY A 48 -8.19 -23.39 14.24
CA GLY A 48 -8.69 -24.77 14.20
C GLY A 48 -9.47 -25.13 15.46
N GLU A 49 -8.84 -24.95 16.61
CA GLU A 49 -9.42 -25.22 17.93
C GLU A 49 -9.08 -24.04 18.85
N ALA A 50 -10.09 -23.41 19.45
CA ALA A 50 -9.92 -22.28 20.38
C ALA A 50 -10.55 -22.64 21.74
N HIS A 51 -9.73 -22.58 22.80
CA HIS A 51 -10.15 -22.84 24.18
C HIS A 51 -10.05 -21.57 25.01
N ASP A 52 -10.99 -21.38 25.93
CA ASP A 52 -10.82 -20.40 27.01
C ASP A 52 -9.92 -20.96 28.12
N LEU A 53 -9.61 -20.12 29.11
CA LEU A 53 -8.81 -20.52 30.27
C LEU A 53 -9.45 -21.62 31.13
N GLN A 54 -10.77 -21.74 31.16
CA GLN A 54 -11.47 -22.78 31.94
C GLN A 54 -11.37 -24.14 31.26
N GLN A 55 -11.21 -24.14 29.93
CA GLN A 55 -11.02 -25.30 29.08
C GLN A 55 -9.53 -25.63 28.84
N ALA A 56 -8.61 -24.90 29.47
CA ALA A 56 -7.18 -25.03 29.25
C ALA A 56 -6.68 -26.45 29.52
N ASN A 57 -6.20 -27.14 28.47
CA ASN A 57 -5.63 -28.48 28.59
C ASN A 57 -4.42 -28.69 27.65
N GLY A 58 -3.37 -29.30 28.20
CA GLY A 58 -2.14 -29.57 27.47
C GLY A 58 -1.41 -28.31 26.99
N GLN A 59 -0.76 -28.41 25.83
CA GLN A 59 0.00 -27.31 25.23
C GLN A 59 -0.66 -26.75 23.97
N TYR A 60 -0.41 -25.47 23.70
CA TYR A 60 -1.03 -24.67 22.65
C TYR A 60 -0.01 -24.11 21.66
N ASP A 61 -0.44 -23.90 20.41
CA ASP A 61 0.32 -23.21 19.36
C ASP A 61 0.33 -21.70 19.57
N LEU A 62 -0.79 -21.17 20.03
CA LEU A 62 -1.07 -19.75 20.14
C LEU A 62 -1.73 -19.47 21.48
N ALA A 63 -1.30 -18.41 22.16
CA ALA A 63 -1.97 -17.89 23.33
C ALA A 63 -2.19 -16.39 23.17
N ILE A 64 -3.36 -15.89 23.54
CA ILE A 64 -3.74 -14.49 23.37
C ILE A 64 -4.36 -13.98 24.65
N GLY A 65 -3.90 -12.83 25.13
CA GLY A 65 -4.51 -12.18 26.28
C GLY A 65 -3.60 -11.14 26.90
N SER A 66 -4.00 -10.61 28.05
CA SER A 66 -3.26 -9.56 28.76
C SER A 66 -2.29 -10.10 29.83
N ASP A 67 -2.36 -11.40 30.12
CA ASP A 67 -1.52 -12.06 31.13
C ASP A 67 -0.31 -12.77 30.50
N PRO A 68 0.93 -12.35 30.82
CA PRO A 68 2.15 -13.04 30.39
C PRO A 68 2.19 -14.54 30.76
N ALA A 69 1.52 -14.96 31.83
CA ALA A 69 1.50 -16.34 32.30
C ALA A 69 0.85 -17.31 31.30
N LEU A 70 0.06 -16.81 30.35
CA LEU A 70 -0.46 -17.58 29.23
C LEU A 70 0.66 -18.28 28.42
N GLY A 71 1.87 -17.71 28.42
CA GLY A 71 3.04 -18.33 27.78
C GLY A 71 3.42 -19.69 28.34
N ASN A 72 3.04 -20.01 29.58
CA ASN A 72 3.31 -21.31 30.21
C ASN A 72 2.56 -22.47 29.54
N TRP A 73 1.46 -22.16 28.86
CA TRP A 73 0.63 -23.11 28.12
C TRP A 73 1.10 -23.31 26.68
N LEU A 74 2.06 -22.51 26.20
CA LEU A 74 2.58 -22.67 24.84
C LEU A 74 3.48 -23.88 24.74
N LYS A 75 3.39 -24.63 23.66
CA LYS A 75 4.46 -25.57 23.32
C LYS A 75 5.75 -24.83 22.93
N PRO A 76 6.91 -25.50 22.92
CA PRO A 76 8.13 -24.89 22.40
C PRO A 76 7.94 -24.38 20.97
N GLY A 77 8.30 -23.12 20.72
CA GLY A 77 8.05 -22.43 19.45
C GLY A 77 6.65 -21.82 19.28
N GLY A 78 5.72 -22.05 20.22
CA GLY A 78 4.40 -21.39 20.23
C GLY A 78 4.51 -19.88 20.40
N LEU A 79 3.44 -19.16 20.06
CA LEU A 79 3.40 -17.69 20.08
C LEU A 79 2.45 -17.14 21.15
N LEU A 80 2.92 -16.15 21.90
CA LEU A 80 2.11 -15.36 22.82
C LEU A 80 1.83 -13.99 22.17
N CYS A 81 0.55 -13.65 22.05
CA CYS A 81 0.05 -12.34 21.68
C CYS A 81 -0.40 -11.61 22.95
N LEU A 82 0.49 -10.76 23.49
CA LEU A 82 0.25 -10.04 24.73
C LEU A 82 -0.41 -8.69 24.45
N LEU A 83 -1.62 -8.50 24.97
CA LEU A 83 -2.39 -7.26 24.88
C LEU A 83 -2.01 -6.34 26.04
N GLY A 84 -1.49 -5.15 25.75
CA GLY A 84 -1.14 -4.15 26.75
C GLY A 84 0.32 -4.18 27.23
N ASP A 85 0.56 -3.53 28.37
CA ASP A 85 1.88 -3.01 28.74
C ASP A 85 2.57 -3.86 29.81
N GLN A 86 2.00 -5.03 30.14
CA GLN A 86 2.49 -5.88 31.22
C GLN A 86 3.94 -6.33 30.93
N PRO A 87 4.87 -6.17 31.88
CA PRO A 87 6.21 -6.68 31.73
C PRO A 87 6.17 -8.20 31.69
N VAL A 88 6.83 -8.79 30.68
CA VAL A 88 7.04 -10.23 30.66
C VAL A 88 8.22 -10.54 31.58
N PRO A 89 8.04 -11.30 32.67
CA PRO A 89 9.15 -11.71 33.51
C PRO A 89 10.17 -12.49 32.66
N GLY A 90 11.46 -12.18 32.82
CA GLY A 90 12.53 -12.83 32.04
C GLY A 90 12.44 -14.35 32.13
N GLY A 91 12.69 -15.07 31.03
CA GLY A 91 12.47 -16.52 30.98
C GLY A 91 12.48 -17.10 29.56
N GLU A 92 11.70 -18.15 29.34
CA GLU A 92 11.60 -18.91 28.07
C GLU A 92 10.93 -18.12 26.92
N LEU A 93 10.28 -16.99 27.21
CA LEU A 93 9.62 -16.17 26.19
C LEU A 93 10.60 -15.17 25.57
N LEU A 94 10.82 -15.31 24.26
CA LEU A 94 11.68 -14.44 23.47
C LEU A 94 10.82 -13.41 22.71
N PRO A 95 11.10 -12.11 22.80
CA PRO A 95 10.33 -11.09 22.08
C PRO A 95 10.57 -11.18 20.58
N LEU A 96 9.50 -11.14 19.79
CA LEU A 96 9.54 -11.12 18.33
C LEU A 96 9.40 -9.70 17.78
N GLY A 97 8.48 -8.91 18.34
CA GLY A 97 8.18 -7.57 17.84
C GLY A 97 7.03 -6.91 18.57
N ARG A 98 6.81 -5.63 18.26
CA ARG A 98 5.68 -4.85 18.77
C ARG A 98 4.98 -4.10 17.64
N TRP A 99 3.66 -4.02 17.76
CA TRP A 99 2.84 -3.24 16.85
C TRP A 99 2.77 -1.77 17.24
N HIS A 100 2.96 -0.92 16.24
CA HIS A 100 2.96 0.52 16.37
C HIS A 100 1.95 1.16 15.44
N ALA A 101 1.07 1.99 15.99
CA ALA A 101 0.30 2.97 15.25
C ALA A 101 1.19 4.20 14.98
N LEU A 102 1.13 4.75 13.77
CA LEU A 102 1.92 5.93 13.43
C LEU A 102 1.23 7.20 13.95
N PRO A 103 1.89 8.02 14.82
CA PRO A 103 1.23 9.17 15.47
C PRO A 103 0.64 10.23 14.54
N GLY A 104 1.15 10.35 13.31
CA GLY A 104 0.62 11.27 12.29
C GLY A 104 -0.19 10.61 11.19
N TRP A 105 -0.21 9.27 11.16
CA TRP A 105 -0.89 8.44 10.17
C TRP A 105 -1.57 7.32 10.94
N PRO A 106 -2.56 7.61 11.82
CA PRO A 106 -3.16 6.63 12.72
C PRO A 106 -3.81 5.47 11.98
N SER A 107 -4.01 5.64 10.67
CA SER A 107 -4.43 4.58 9.77
C SER A 107 -3.36 3.49 9.59
N PHE A 108 -2.09 3.84 9.50
CA PHE A 108 -1.04 2.84 9.25
C PHE A 108 -0.52 2.26 10.56
N ARG A 109 -0.46 0.94 10.58
CA ARG A 109 0.03 0.13 11.68
C ARG A 109 1.20 -0.71 11.15
N SER A 110 2.18 -0.95 11.99
CA SER A 110 3.31 -1.79 11.63
C SER A 110 3.79 -2.63 12.79
N LEU A 111 4.08 -3.90 12.52
CA LEU A 111 4.86 -4.74 13.39
C LEU A 111 6.34 -4.52 13.11
N VAL A 112 7.02 -3.87 14.05
CA VAL A 112 8.47 -3.71 13.99
C VAL A 112 9.12 -4.84 14.77
N PRO A 113 10.01 -5.65 14.14
CA PRO A 113 10.74 -6.68 14.85
C PRO A 113 11.54 -6.10 16.03
N ALA A 114 11.55 -6.83 17.15
CA ALA A 114 12.25 -6.45 18.38
C ALA A 114 13.77 -6.69 18.27
N ASN A 115 14.37 -6.26 17.16
CA ASN A 115 15.80 -6.33 16.93
C ASN A 115 16.30 -5.09 16.16
N PRO A 116 17.62 -4.82 16.16
CA PRO A 116 18.19 -3.64 15.49
C PRO A 116 17.93 -3.60 13.98
N ALA A 117 17.83 -4.77 13.33
CA ALA A 117 17.61 -4.85 11.89
C ALA A 117 16.18 -4.41 11.51
N GLY A 118 15.16 -4.89 12.22
CA GLY A 118 13.77 -4.47 12.04
C GLY A 118 13.58 -2.97 12.28
N HIS A 119 14.21 -2.43 13.31
CA HIS A 119 14.20 -1.00 13.60
C HIS A 119 14.85 -0.17 12.50
N LYS A 120 16.01 -0.62 12.01
CA LYS A 120 16.71 0.05 10.91
C LYS A 120 15.92 -0.01 9.61
N ALA A 121 15.22 -1.11 9.34
CA ALA A 121 14.30 -1.24 8.20
C ALA A 121 13.14 -0.24 8.30
N ALA A 122 12.47 -0.21 9.46
CA ALA A 122 11.36 0.69 9.74
C ALA A 122 11.76 2.17 9.62
N LEU A 123 12.93 2.56 10.13
CA LEU A 123 13.40 3.95 10.11
C LEU A 123 13.96 4.39 8.75
N GLY A 124 14.78 3.52 8.15
CA GLY A 124 15.58 3.86 6.99
C GLY A 124 14.89 3.54 5.68
N ALA A 125 14.74 2.24 5.41
CA ALA A 125 14.28 1.74 4.11
C ALA A 125 12.79 2.01 3.89
N LEU A 126 11.97 1.78 4.90
CA LEU A 126 10.50 1.91 4.82
C LEU A 126 9.98 3.25 5.36
N ARG A 127 10.77 3.95 6.18
CA ARG A 127 10.47 5.27 6.75
C ARG A 127 9.11 5.34 7.47
N LEU A 128 8.76 4.27 8.16
CA LEU A 128 7.52 4.13 8.89
C LEU A 128 7.51 5.05 10.12
N LEU A 129 8.67 5.36 10.71
CA LEU A 129 8.73 6.26 11.88
C LEU A 129 8.95 7.72 11.46
N PRO A 130 8.19 8.69 12.03
CA PRO A 130 8.35 10.10 11.68
C PRO A 130 9.74 10.58 12.09
N GLN A 131 10.51 11.08 11.13
CA GLN A 131 11.94 11.32 11.29
C GLN A 131 12.34 12.38 12.32
N ARG A 132 11.37 13.21 12.74
CA ARG A 132 11.56 14.28 13.73
C ARG A 132 11.17 13.86 15.14
N THR A 133 10.80 12.60 15.37
CA THR A 133 10.49 12.10 16.71
C THR A 133 11.76 11.72 17.49
N PRO A 134 11.76 11.82 18.83
CA PRO A 134 12.84 11.31 19.67
C PRO A 134 13.15 9.84 19.37
N SER A 135 12.13 9.00 19.17
CA SER A 135 12.29 7.58 18.80
C SER A 135 13.01 7.41 17.47
N ALA A 136 12.75 8.27 16.48
CA ALA A 136 13.46 8.22 15.19
C ALA A 136 14.88 8.81 15.25
N ALA A 137 15.15 9.74 16.16
CA ALA A 137 16.52 10.21 16.43
C ALA A 137 17.31 9.11 17.13
N LEU A 138 16.76 8.54 18.20
CA LEU A 138 17.38 7.46 18.96
C LEU A 138 17.60 6.22 18.09
N GLY A 139 16.62 5.81 17.28
CA GLY A 139 16.77 4.63 16.43
C GLY A 139 17.79 4.81 15.30
N ARG A 140 18.20 6.04 14.97
CA ARG A 140 19.32 6.30 14.04
C ARG A 140 20.67 6.11 14.71
N VAL A 141 20.78 6.42 16.01
CA VAL A 141 22.05 6.44 16.75
C VAL A 141 22.27 5.15 17.53
N ALA A 142 21.20 4.64 18.16
CA ALA A 142 21.18 3.45 19.01
C ALA A 142 19.89 2.62 18.76
N PRO A 143 19.79 1.93 17.61
CA PRO A 143 18.60 1.14 17.25
C PRO A 143 18.24 0.05 18.28
N GLY A 144 19.22 -0.50 19.00
CA GLY A 144 18.97 -1.45 20.09
C GLY A 144 18.25 -0.82 21.28
N LEU A 145 18.66 0.37 21.73
CA LEU A 145 17.99 1.10 22.81
C LEU A 145 16.61 1.60 22.37
N ALA A 146 16.47 2.05 21.13
CA ALA A 146 15.18 2.44 20.58
C ALA A 146 14.17 1.29 20.59
N ALA A 147 14.61 0.06 20.34
CA ALA A 147 13.76 -1.13 20.42
C ALA A 147 13.24 -1.42 21.83
N LEU A 148 14.01 -1.07 22.87
CA LEU A 148 13.61 -1.23 24.27
C LEU A 148 12.67 -0.12 24.75
N LEU A 149 12.70 1.05 24.10
CA LEU A 149 11.96 2.26 24.47
C LEU A 149 10.74 2.52 23.58
N LEU A 150 10.38 1.57 22.73
CA LEU A 150 9.15 1.65 21.96
C LEU A 150 7.95 1.84 22.89
N PRO A 151 6.99 2.72 22.54
CA PRO A 151 5.91 3.12 23.44
C PRO A 151 5.15 1.89 23.94
N ALA A 152 4.79 1.95 25.22
CA ALA A 152 4.20 0.85 25.97
C ALA A 152 2.89 0.36 25.32
N ALA A 153 2.06 1.29 24.84
CA ALA A 153 0.77 1.01 24.20
C ALA A 153 0.88 0.23 22.87
N GLY A 154 0.47 -1.04 22.89
CA GLY A 154 0.37 -1.88 21.70
C GLY A 154 0.11 -3.35 22.02
N VAL A 155 0.28 -4.21 21.03
CA VAL A 155 0.30 -5.67 21.23
C VAL A 155 1.71 -6.16 20.94
N ALA A 156 2.25 -6.94 21.87
CA ALA A 156 3.58 -7.49 21.81
C ALA A 156 3.50 -8.98 21.44
N LEU A 157 4.38 -9.42 20.54
CA LEU A 157 4.49 -10.83 20.19
C LEU A 157 5.74 -11.43 20.82
N TYR A 158 5.57 -12.60 21.42
CA TYR A 158 6.65 -13.43 21.98
C TYR A 158 6.57 -14.84 21.39
N THR A 159 7.70 -15.53 21.39
CA THR A 159 7.78 -16.96 21.09
C THR A 159 8.38 -17.70 22.27
N ARG A 160 7.88 -18.90 22.58
CA ARG A 160 8.51 -19.78 23.58
C ARG A 160 9.77 -20.42 22.99
N GLY A 161 10.88 -20.37 23.72
CA GLY A 161 12.18 -20.92 23.31
C GLY A 161 12.07 -22.36 22.80
N LYS A 162 12.82 -22.68 21.73
CA LYS A 162 12.72 -23.98 21.04
C LYS A 162 13.34 -25.10 21.86
N ALA A 163 12.53 -26.11 22.19
CA ALA A 163 12.90 -27.50 21.93
C ALA A 163 12.53 -27.80 20.47
N GLN A 164 13.36 -28.54 19.74
CA GLN A 164 13.20 -28.76 18.30
C GLN A 164 11.88 -29.48 17.97
N GLY A 165 11.07 -28.86 17.11
CA GLY A 165 10.02 -29.54 16.33
C GLY A 165 8.70 -29.79 17.05
N ALA A 166 7.74 -28.87 16.91
CA ALA A 166 6.29 -29.12 16.83
C ALA A 166 5.53 -27.79 16.99
N GLY A 167 5.59 -26.90 16.00
CA GLY A 167 4.75 -25.71 15.92
C GLY A 167 3.95 -25.75 14.63
N GLY A 168 2.65 -25.44 14.68
CA GLY A 168 1.88 -25.15 13.48
C GLY A 168 2.57 -24.02 12.72
N GLU A 169 2.69 -24.16 11.40
CA GLU A 169 3.33 -23.14 10.59
C GLU A 169 2.46 -21.87 10.54
N SER A 170 3.04 -20.68 10.63
CA SER A 170 2.27 -19.44 10.48
C SER A 170 1.81 -19.21 9.03
N LEU A 171 0.78 -18.40 8.83
CA LEU A 171 0.31 -18.07 7.48
C LEU A 171 1.42 -17.44 6.63
N LEU A 172 2.24 -16.54 7.20
CA LEU A 172 3.39 -15.95 6.50
C LEU A 172 4.51 -16.96 6.24
N ALA A 173 4.70 -17.95 7.12
CA ALA A 173 5.66 -19.03 6.89
C ALA A 173 5.24 -19.95 5.74
N ARG A 174 3.95 -20.32 5.70
CA ARG A 174 3.36 -21.04 4.56
C ARG A 174 3.49 -20.23 3.27
N ALA A 175 3.22 -18.93 3.33
CA ALA A 175 3.38 -18.03 2.19
C ALA A 175 4.84 -17.95 1.72
N ASP A 176 5.81 -17.73 2.62
CA ASP A 176 7.24 -17.70 2.31
C ASP A 176 7.68 -19.01 1.62
N ARG A 177 7.26 -20.17 2.15
CA ARG A 177 7.54 -21.48 1.56
C ARG A 177 6.91 -21.64 0.17
N ALA A 178 5.62 -21.32 0.04
CA ALA A 178 4.91 -21.42 -1.24
C ALA A 178 5.48 -20.48 -2.31
N LEU A 179 6.08 -19.36 -1.89
CA LEU A 179 6.75 -18.39 -2.74
C LEU A 179 8.25 -18.70 -2.97
N GLY A 180 8.72 -19.90 -2.58
CA GLY A 180 10.07 -20.38 -2.87
C GLY A 180 11.15 -20.07 -1.82
N GLY A 181 10.75 -19.72 -0.59
CA GLY A 181 11.67 -19.52 0.53
C GLY A 181 12.44 -20.81 0.90
N SER A 182 13.78 -20.76 0.83
CA SER A 182 14.66 -21.92 1.01
C SER A 182 15.21 -22.10 2.43
N ARG A 183 14.74 -21.31 3.41
CA ARG A 183 15.27 -21.28 4.78
C ARG A 183 14.17 -21.57 5.79
N PRO A 184 14.50 -22.06 6.99
CA PRO A 184 13.53 -22.11 8.07
C PRO A 184 12.98 -20.70 8.31
N PHE A 185 11.65 -20.58 8.35
CA PHE A 185 10.99 -19.31 8.61
C PHE A 185 11.44 -18.73 9.95
N ARG A 186 11.72 -17.43 9.95
CA ARG A 186 12.21 -16.69 11.10
C ARG A 186 11.34 -15.46 11.32
N PRO A 187 10.37 -15.51 12.26
CA PRO A 187 9.43 -14.40 12.48
C PRO A 187 10.14 -13.07 12.80
N ASP A 188 11.28 -13.13 13.48
CA ASP A 188 12.15 -11.99 13.82
C ASP A 188 12.76 -11.28 12.59
N GLN A 189 12.63 -11.87 11.40
CA GLN A 189 13.12 -11.30 10.14
C GLN A 189 12.03 -10.61 9.33
N TRP A 190 10.78 -10.58 9.77
CA TRP A 190 9.68 -10.02 9.01
C TRP A 190 9.12 -8.76 9.64
N LEU A 191 9.12 -7.68 8.88
CA LEU A 191 8.45 -6.44 9.23
C LEU A 191 7.11 -6.39 8.51
N ILE A 192 6.01 -6.29 9.25
CA ILE A 192 4.66 -6.25 8.65
C ILE A 192 4.15 -4.82 8.70
N VAL A 193 3.61 -4.34 7.58
CA VAL A 193 2.96 -3.05 7.45
C VAL A 193 1.55 -3.28 6.94
N SER A 194 0.60 -2.59 7.56
CA SER A 194 -0.80 -2.64 7.21
C SER A 194 -1.41 -1.25 7.35
N GLY A 195 -2.19 -0.80 6.37
CA GLY A 195 -2.93 0.46 6.47
C GLY A 195 -4.19 0.34 7.31
N ARG A 196 -5.02 1.41 7.34
CA ARG A 196 -6.42 1.34 7.80
C ARG A 196 -7.20 1.21 6.52
N LEU A 197 -7.70 0.01 6.34
CA LEU A 197 -8.05 -0.53 5.05
C LEU A 197 -9.55 -0.78 5.05
N GLY A 198 -10.22 -0.35 3.97
CA GLY A 198 -11.40 -1.06 3.51
C GLY A 198 -11.02 -2.51 3.11
N PRO A 199 -12.01 -3.40 2.96
CA PRO A 199 -11.83 -4.85 2.81
C PRO A 199 -10.90 -5.30 1.66
N GLY A 200 -10.53 -4.42 0.73
CA GLY A 200 -9.74 -4.77 -0.45
C GLY A 200 -8.20 -4.65 -0.35
N ASN A 201 -7.60 -4.16 0.74
CA ASN A 201 -6.16 -3.91 0.73
C ASN A 201 -5.32 -5.07 1.28
N PRO A 202 -4.21 -5.42 0.62
CA PRO A 202 -3.36 -6.52 1.04
C PRO A 202 -2.53 -6.17 2.28
N ILE A 203 -2.11 -7.21 2.99
CA ILE A 203 -1.08 -7.14 4.02
C ILE A 203 0.28 -7.07 3.33
N LEU A 204 1.15 -6.16 3.77
CA LEU A 204 2.51 -6.01 3.25
C LEU A 204 3.52 -6.56 4.25
N ALA A 205 4.21 -7.64 3.92
CA ALA A 205 5.24 -8.25 4.76
C ALA A 205 6.62 -8.11 4.10
N PHE A 206 7.55 -7.45 4.77
CA PHE A 206 8.90 -7.19 4.30
C PHE A 206 9.91 -8.11 4.98
N GLN A 207 10.58 -8.95 4.20
CA GLN A 207 11.64 -9.80 4.69
C GLN A 207 12.93 -8.98 4.85
N CYS A 208 13.40 -8.81 6.08
CA CYS A 208 14.60 -8.08 6.45
C CYS A 208 15.82 -9.01 6.53
N ASN A 209 16.99 -8.53 6.09
CA ASN A 209 18.22 -9.30 6.27
C ASN A 209 18.65 -9.35 7.75
N GLY A 210 18.86 -10.57 8.28
CA GLY A 210 19.36 -10.76 9.65
C GLY A 210 20.82 -10.29 9.87
N LYS A 211 21.57 -9.95 8.82
CA LYS A 211 22.99 -9.53 8.88
C LYS A 211 23.15 -8.03 9.20
N GLY A 212 22.46 -7.52 10.22
CA GLY A 212 22.71 -6.22 10.86
C GLY A 212 22.45 -4.94 10.04
N LYS A 213 22.18 -5.03 8.73
CA LYS A 213 21.88 -3.85 7.90
C LYS A 213 20.40 -3.47 7.88
N GLY A 214 19.48 -4.36 8.27
CA GLY A 214 18.05 -4.06 8.29
C GLY A 214 17.51 -3.64 6.93
N GLN A 215 18.09 -4.15 5.84
CA GLN A 215 17.61 -3.86 4.50
C GLN A 215 16.58 -4.92 4.12
N PRO A 216 15.35 -4.51 3.75
CA PRO A 216 14.39 -5.43 3.16
C PRO A 216 14.96 -6.00 1.86
N ARG A 217 14.72 -7.28 1.62
CA ARG A 217 15.12 -7.99 0.39
C ARG A 217 13.92 -8.38 -0.46
N GLN A 218 12.80 -8.65 0.19
CA GLN A 218 11.58 -9.11 -0.43
C GLN A 218 10.39 -8.40 0.19
N LEU A 219 9.37 -8.14 -0.62
CA LEU A 219 8.04 -7.76 -0.18
C LEU A 219 7.09 -8.91 -0.55
N VAL A 220 6.31 -9.38 0.41
CA VAL A 220 5.17 -10.24 0.18
C VAL A 220 3.90 -9.40 0.35
N LYS A 221 3.10 -9.32 -0.70
CA LYS A 221 1.69 -8.89 -0.62
C LYS A 221 0.85 -10.13 -0.35
N LEU A 222 0.03 -10.11 0.69
CA LEU A 222 -0.87 -11.21 1.03
C LEU A 222 -2.30 -10.70 1.11
N ALA A 223 -3.20 -11.33 0.39
CA ALA A 223 -4.62 -11.00 0.43
C ALA A 223 -5.16 -11.23 1.85
N ARG A 224 -5.89 -10.24 2.35
CA ARG A 224 -6.40 -10.26 3.71
C ARG A 224 -7.54 -11.24 3.90
N ASP A 225 -8.41 -11.38 2.91
CA ASP A 225 -9.58 -12.23 3.00
C ASP A 225 -9.47 -13.42 2.06
N ARG A 226 -10.11 -14.54 2.43
CA ARG A 226 -10.21 -15.70 1.55
C ARG A 226 -11.09 -15.34 0.35
N GLY A 227 -10.68 -15.75 -0.85
CA GLY A 227 -11.38 -15.40 -2.10
C GLY A 227 -11.24 -13.93 -2.51
N ALA A 228 -10.38 -13.15 -1.86
CA ALA A 228 -10.08 -11.80 -2.31
C ALA A 228 -9.16 -11.85 -3.55
N ASP A 229 -9.76 -11.57 -4.72
CA ASP A 229 -9.10 -11.76 -6.01
C ASP A 229 -8.25 -10.58 -6.46
N HIS A 230 -8.18 -9.47 -5.71
CA HIS A 230 -7.43 -8.27 -6.11
C HIS A 230 -5.96 -8.56 -6.42
N LEU A 231 -5.29 -9.45 -5.67
CA LEU A 231 -3.91 -9.85 -5.96
C LEU A 231 -3.78 -10.85 -7.12
N ALA A 232 -4.78 -11.72 -7.33
CA ALA A 232 -4.81 -12.56 -8.52
C ALA A 232 -4.97 -11.71 -9.78
N HIS A 233 -5.87 -10.72 -9.70
CA HIS A 233 -6.08 -9.73 -10.74
C HIS A 233 -4.81 -8.92 -11.00
N GLU A 234 -4.13 -8.42 -9.97
CA GLU A 234 -2.86 -7.70 -10.11
C GLU A 234 -1.81 -8.58 -10.83
N ALA A 235 -1.66 -9.85 -10.46
CA ALA A 235 -0.70 -10.74 -11.11
C ALA A 235 -1.04 -10.99 -12.59
N GLY A 236 -2.31 -11.24 -12.90
CA GLY A 236 -2.79 -11.42 -14.28
C GLY A 236 -2.60 -10.16 -15.13
N GLN A 237 -2.91 -8.99 -14.56
CA GLN A 237 -2.69 -7.70 -15.20
C GLN A 237 -1.22 -7.48 -15.51
N ILE A 238 -0.30 -7.70 -14.56
CA ILE A 238 1.14 -7.47 -14.77
C ILE A 238 1.67 -8.32 -15.93
N ALA A 239 1.23 -9.58 -16.05
CA ALA A 239 1.62 -10.43 -17.18
C ALA A 239 1.13 -9.85 -18.52
N ALA A 240 -0.12 -9.37 -18.58
CA ALA A 240 -0.66 -8.71 -19.76
C ALA A 240 0.07 -7.40 -20.09
N ILE A 241 0.43 -6.62 -19.08
CA ILE A 241 1.21 -5.38 -19.20
C ILE A 241 2.58 -5.67 -19.80
N ILE A 242 3.34 -6.59 -19.23
CA ILE A 242 4.69 -6.93 -19.72
C ILE A 242 4.63 -7.34 -21.20
N LYS A 243 3.64 -8.18 -21.56
CA LYS A 243 3.42 -8.58 -22.95
C LYS A 243 3.11 -7.39 -23.85
N ALA A 244 2.20 -6.51 -23.45
CA ALA A 244 1.78 -5.36 -24.24
C ALA A 244 2.91 -4.33 -24.42
N LEU A 245 3.68 -4.06 -23.36
CA LEU A 245 4.76 -3.08 -23.35
C LEU A 245 6.02 -3.57 -24.10
N GLY A 246 6.24 -4.89 -24.13
CA GLY A 246 7.46 -5.48 -24.68
C GLY A 246 8.70 -5.23 -23.83
N PRO A 247 9.85 -5.85 -24.18
CA PRO A 247 11.00 -5.93 -23.29
C PRO A 247 11.50 -4.56 -22.79
N ALA A 248 11.79 -3.64 -23.70
CA ALA A 248 12.39 -2.34 -23.37
C ALA A 248 11.53 -1.49 -22.42
N LEU A 249 10.21 -1.43 -22.63
CA LEU A 249 9.33 -0.64 -21.77
C LEU A 249 9.01 -1.36 -20.46
N SER A 250 8.97 -2.70 -20.48
CA SER A 250 8.70 -3.53 -19.31
C SER A 250 9.84 -3.56 -18.29
N GLU A 251 11.06 -3.14 -18.63
CA GLU A 251 12.17 -3.01 -17.67
C GLU A 251 11.86 -2.08 -16.48
N ARG A 252 10.92 -1.15 -16.70
CA ARG A 252 10.42 -0.22 -15.68
C ARG A 252 9.36 -0.84 -14.77
N VAL A 253 8.81 -1.99 -15.10
CA VAL A 253 7.75 -2.67 -14.34
C VAL A 253 8.38 -3.49 -13.22
N ILE A 254 7.94 -3.28 -11.97
CA ILE A 254 8.22 -4.21 -10.87
C ILE A 254 7.16 -5.30 -10.92
N ALA A 255 7.56 -6.47 -11.41
CA ALA A 255 6.73 -7.66 -11.47
C ALA A 255 6.93 -8.54 -10.21
N PRO A 256 5.92 -9.32 -9.81
CA PRO A 256 6.12 -10.35 -8.81
C PRO A 256 7.08 -11.41 -9.34
N ILE A 257 8.00 -11.85 -8.47
CA ILE A 257 8.95 -12.95 -8.75
C ILE A 257 8.33 -14.32 -8.47
N ALA A 258 7.27 -14.36 -7.67
CA ALA A 258 6.48 -15.55 -7.41
C ALA A 258 5.05 -15.16 -7.04
N SER A 259 4.12 -16.08 -7.28
CA SER A 259 2.72 -15.98 -6.87
C SER A 259 2.23 -17.33 -6.38
N ALA A 260 1.36 -17.33 -5.38
CA ALA A 260 0.79 -18.55 -4.80
C ALA A 260 -0.62 -18.28 -4.25
N THR A 261 -1.39 -19.35 -4.06
CA THR A 261 -2.62 -19.33 -3.26
C THR A 261 -2.40 -20.16 -2.00
N ILE A 262 -2.56 -19.56 -0.83
CA ILE A 262 -2.38 -20.19 0.47
C ILE A 262 -3.68 -20.04 1.26
N ASP A 263 -4.29 -21.15 1.67
CA ASP A 263 -5.54 -21.17 2.45
C ASP A 263 -6.66 -20.32 1.83
N GLY A 264 -6.78 -20.36 0.49
CA GLY A 264 -7.75 -19.57 -0.27
C GLY A 264 -7.42 -18.08 -0.40
N ARG A 265 -6.20 -17.65 -0.06
CA ARG A 265 -5.72 -16.26 -0.15
C ARG A 265 -4.61 -16.17 -1.18
N HIS A 266 -4.67 -15.18 -2.06
CA HIS A 266 -3.58 -14.93 -3.00
C HIS A 266 -2.40 -14.24 -2.32
N ALA A 267 -1.18 -14.62 -2.70
CA ALA A 267 0.05 -14.00 -2.23
C ALA A 267 1.00 -13.74 -3.41
N LEU A 268 1.66 -12.59 -3.40
CA LEU A 268 2.64 -12.17 -4.40
C LEU A 268 3.95 -11.81 -3.71
N ALA A 269 5.05 -12.38 -4.18
CA ALA A 269 6.38 -11.99 -3.77
C ALA A 269 7.00 -11.04 -4.79
N TYR A 270 7.65 -9.98 -4.31
CA TYR A 270 8.40 -9.02 -5.10
C TYR A 270 9.83 -8.92 -4.57
N GLU A 271 10.78 -8.72 -5.47
CA GLU A 271 12.09 -8.21 -5.05
C GLU A 271 11.92 -6.81 -4.47
N PHE A 272 12.51 -6.57 -3.29
CA PHE A 272 12.46 -5.23 -2.71
C PHE A 272 13.40 -4.29 -3.45
N VAL A 273 12.81 -3.33 -4.16
CA VAL A 273 13.55 -2.26 -4.82
C VAL A 273 13.57 -1.04 -3.91
N SER A 274 14.75 -0.71 -3.37
CA SER A 274 14.93 0.51 -2.57
C SER A 274 14.73 1.77 -3.43
N THR A 275 14.20 2.85 -2.86
CA THR A 275 14.02 4.13 -3.55
C THR A 275 14.90 5.24 -2.98
N GLN A 276 15.43 6.06 -3.88
CA GLN A 276 15.98 7.37 -3.50
C GLN A 276 14.87 8.28 -2.95
N PRO A 277 15.19 9.19 -2.02
CA PRO A 277 14.21 10.12 -1.45
C PRO A 277 13.66 11.14 -2.45
N PHE A 278 12.32 11.25 -2.55
CA PHE A 278 11.61 12.35 -3.21
C PHE A 278 11.59 13.65 -2.39
N ARG A 279 12.71 14.04 -1.78
CA ARG A 279 12.80 15.22 -0.89
C ARG A 279 14.21 15.78 -0.77
N GLY A 280 14.31 17.01 -0.28
CA GLY A 280 15.58 17.73 -0.10
C GLY A 280 16.04 18.48 -1.35
N LEU A 281 17.13 19.24 -1.23
CA LEU A 281 17.63 20.12 -2.29
C LEU A 281 17.99 19.35 -3.56
N ARG A 282 18.63 18.18 -3.44
CA ARG A 282 18.97 17.32 -4.59
C ARG A 282 17.73 16.90 -5.40
N TRP A 283 16.66 16.48 -4.73
CA TRP A 283 15.39 16.21 -5.41
C TRP A 283 14.82 17.46 -6.08
N ARG A 284 14.79 18.60 -5.36
CA ARG A 284 14.22 19.86 -5.86
C ARG A 284 14.94 20.40 -7.10
N PHE A 285 16.27 20.33 -7.13
CA PHE A 285 17.08 20.97 -8.18
C PHE A 285 17.54 20.03 -9.30
N GLN A 286 17.66 18.72 -9.05
CA GLN A 286 18.21 17.77 -10.03
C GLN A 286 17.24 16.62 -10.30
N GLY A 287 16.74 15.96 -9.26
CA GLY A 287 15.94 14.74 -9.39
C GLY A 287 14.57 14.95 -10.02
N ARG A 288 13.86 16.04 -9.67
CA ARG A 288 12.48 16.25 -10.09
C ARG A 288 12.34 16.46 -11.59
N ALA A 289 13.15 17.35 -12.17
CA ALA A 289 13.11 17.61 -13.60
C ALA A 289 13.51 16.36 -14.39
N GLY A 290 14.58 15.66 -13.96
CA GLY A 290 15.00 14.41 -14.58
C GLY A 290 13.92 13.33 -14.53
N LEU A 291 13.19 13.22 -13.43
CA LEU A 291 12.06 12.31 -13.31
C LEU A 291 10.91 12.68 -14.26
N CYS A 292 10.46 13.94 -14.25
CA CYS A 292 9.32 14.38 -15.06
C CYS A 292 9.60 14.13 -16.55
N HIS A 293 10.79 14.46 -17.03
CA HIS A 293 11.17 14.18 -18.41
C HIS A 293 11.23 12.67 -18.71
N ALA A 294 11.94 11.89 -17.88
CA ALA A 294 12.09 10.46 -18.12
C ALA A 294 10.75 9.70 -18.08
N LEU A 295 9.86 10.05 -17.16
CA LEU A 295 8.51 9.48 -17.11
C LEU A 295 7.64 9.94 -18.27
N THR A 296 7.72 11.20 -18.67
CA THR A 296 7.00 11.68 -19.87
C THR A 296 7.46 10.92 -21.11
N ASP A 297 8.77 10.73 -21.29
CA ASP A 297 9.31 9.98 -22.44
C ASP A 297 8.88 8.51 -22.43
N TRP A 298 8.86 7.88 -21.25
CA TRP A 298 8.38 6.51 -21.10
C TRP A 298 6.85 6.41 -21.33
N LEU A 299 6.06 7.32 -20.77
CA LEU A 299 4.61 7.36 -20.95
C LEU A 299 4.20 7.64 -22.41
N ILE A 300 4.95 8.46 -23.14
CA ILE A 300 4.75 8.63 -24.59
C ILE A 300 4.90 7.29 -25.28
N GLN A 301 6.01 6.58 -25.04
CA GLN A 301 6.25 5.28 -25.69
C GLN A 301 5.20 4.22 -25.30
N VAL A 302 4.79 4.18 -24.03
CA VAL A 302 3.72 3.31 -23.53
C VAL A 302 2.42 3.64 -24.25
N ALA A 303 2.02 4.91 -24.28
CA ALA A 303 0.78 5.36 -24.89
C ALA A 303 0.77 5.11 -26.40
N THR A 304 1.83 5.46 -27.13
CA THR A 304 1.94 5.20 -28.57
C THR A 304 1.83 3.71 -28.89
N ARG A 305 2.45 2.84 -28.08
CA ARG A 305 2.43 1.39 -28.29
C ARG A 305 1.09 0.74 -27.96
N THR A 306 0.37 1.28 -26.99
CA THR A 306 -0.88 0.69 -26.48
C THR A 306 -2.12 1.44 -26.96
N ARG A 307 -1.93 2.45 -27.81
CA ARG A 307 -2.98 3.27 -28.39
C ARG A 307 -3.97 2.38 -29.15
N GLN A 308 -5.24 2.52 -28.83
CA GLN A 308 -6.34 1.87 -29.55
C GLN A 308 -7.39 2.93 -29.90
N ALA A 309 -8.10 2.70 -31.01
CA ALA A 309 -9.29 3.49 -31.28
C ALA A 309 -10.37 3.09 -30.28
N ALA A 310 -10.91 4.05 -29.52
CA ALA A 310 -12.02 3.76 -28.63
C ALA A 310 -13.29 3.53 -29.47
N GLY A 311 -13.98 2.41 -29.23
CA GLY A 311 -15.37 2.29 -29.64
C GLY A 311 -16.24 3.25 -28.82
N HIS A 312 -17.40 3.64 -29.37
CA HIS A 312 -18.34 4.54 -28.70
C HIS A 312 -18.76 4.03 -27.31
N GLU A 313 -18.91 2.72 -27.14
CA GLU A 313 -19.25 2.09 -25.86
C GLU A 313 -18.17 2.32 -24.80
N ILE A 314 -16.90 2.13 -25.17
CA ILE A 314 -15.75 2.33 -24.26
C ILE A 314 -15.64 3.81 -23.89
N GLU A 315 -15.75 4.71 -24.86
CA GLU A 315 -15.69 6.15 -24.61
C GLU A 315 -16.83 6.60 -23.69
N SER A 316 -18.04 6.11 -23.92
CA SER A 316 -19.19 6.39 -23.07
C SER A 316 -18.96 5.90 -21.63
N ALA A 317 -18.58 4.63 -21.46
CA ALA A 317 -18.41 4.00 -20.15
C ALA A 317 -17.21 4.55 -19.38
N CYS A 318 -16.09 4.83 -20.05
CA CYS A 318 -14.84 5.21 -19.39
C CYS A 318 -14.64 6.73 -19.27
N HIS A 319 -15.14 7.53 -20.21
CA HIS A 319 -14.86 8.98 -20.24
C HIS A 319 -16.09 9.81 -19.86
N LEU A 320 -17.23 9.54 -20.50
CA LEU A 320 -18.41 10.41 -20.41
C LEU A 320 -19.24 10.14 -19.15
N GLN A 321 -19.63 8.88 -18.94
CA GLN A 321 -20.55 8.50 -17.86
C GLN A 321 -19.99 8.81 -16.46
N PRO A 322 -18.72 8.50 -16.11
CA PRO A 322 -18.19 8.85 -14.80
C PRO A 322 -18.18 10.37 -14.56
N LEU A 323 -17.84 11.15 -15.58
CA LEU A 323 -17.82 12.62 -15.48
C LEU A 323 -19.22 13.20 -15.34
N GLN A 324 -20.19 12.70 -16.11
CA GLN A 324 -21.61 13.07 -15.97
C GLN A 324 -22.11 12.76 -14.55
N GLN A 325 -21.83 11.56 -14.03
CA GLN A 325 -22.22 11.18 -12.66
C GLN A 325 -21.60 12.08 -11.60
N LEU A 326 -20.32 12.46 -11.76
CA LEU A 326 -19.67 13.39 -10.84
C LEU A 326 -20.34 14.77 -10.86
N ILE A 327 -20.69 15.26 -12.04
CA ILE A 327 -21.41 16.53 -12.23
C ILE A 327 -22.81 16.45 -11.60
N ASP A 328 -23.58 15.40 -11.89
CA ASP A 328 -24.96 15.24 -11.42
C ASP A 328 -25.06 15.17 -9.89
N ARG A 329 -24.02 14.66 -9.24
CA ARG A 329 -23.94 14.64 -7.78
C ARG A 329 -23.82 16.02 -7.15
N ASN A 330 -23.38 17.03 -7.91
CA ASN A 330 -23.27 18.42 -7.49
C ASN A 330 -22.49 18.60 -6.17
N ILE A 331 -21.41 17.81 -5.99
CA ILE A 331 -20.56 17.83 -4.80
C ILE A 331 -19.31 18.69 -4.96
N LEU A 332 -19.01 19.15 -6.18
CA LEU A 332 -17.86 19.98 -6.45
C LEU A 332 -18.17 21.46 -6.11
N PRO A 333 -17.18 22.24 -5.65
CA PRO A 333 -17.30 23.69 -5.57
C PRO A 333 -17.74 24.30 -6.91
N GLY A 334 -18.54 25.37 -6.88
CA GLY A 334 -19.21 25.91 -8.08
C GLY A 334 -18.29 26.18 -9.28
N THR A 335 -17.06 26.68 -9.06
CA THR A 335 -16.09 26.88 -10.16
C THR A 335 -15.60 25.56 -10.75
N LEU A 336 -15.31 24.57 -9.92
CA LEU A 336 -14.88 23.23 -10.37
C LEU A 336 -16.03 22.49 -11.06
N GLN A 337 -17.26 22.66 -10.57
CA GLN A 337 -18.48 22.15 -11.18
C GLN A 337 -18.65 22.69 -12.61
N GLN A 338 -18.43 23.99 -12.82
CA GLN A 338 -18.46 24.61 -14.16
C GLN A 338 -17.35 24.09 -15.07
N GLU A 339 -16.12 23.95 -14.56
CA GLU A 339 -14.97 23.42 -15.31
C GLU A 339 -15.20 21.96 -15.76
N ALA A 340 -15.79 21.14 -14.88
CA ALA A 340 -16.18 19.76 -15.20
C ALA A 340 -17.28 19.74 -16.29
N GLY A 341 -18.31 20.59 -16.17
CA GLY A 341 -19.37 20.70 -17.18
C GLY A 341 -18.87 21.16 -18.56
N GLN A 342 -17.95 22.11 -18.60
CA GLN A 342 -17.29 22.54 -19.85
C GLN A 342 -16.49 21.39 -20.49
N SER A 343 -15.79 20.62 -19.65
CA SER A 343 -15.01 19.46 -20.07
C SER A 343 -15.89 18.35 -20.63
N LEU A 344 -17.02 18.05 -19.99
CA LEU A 344 -18.01 17.11 -20.50
C LEU A 344 -18.58 17.55 -21.86
N ASN A 345 -19.00 18.80 -21.98
CA ASN A 345 -19.49 19.37 -23.23
C ASN A 345 -18.44 19.28 -24.35
N TRP A 346 -17.16 19.45 -24.01
CA TRP A 346 -16.07 19.28 -24.97
C TRP A 346 -15.96 17.83 -25.43
N LEU A 347 -15.97 16.85 -24.51
CA LEU A 347 -15.89 15.43 -24.85
C LEU A 347 -17.05 14.99 -25.74
N GLN A 348 -18.27 15.42 -25.44
CA GLN A 348 -19.47 15.07 -26.21
C GLN A 348 -19.46 15.60 -27.66
N ARG A 349 -18.74 16.70 -27.93
CA ARG A 349 -18.67 17.32 -29.27
C ARG A 349 -17.55 16.77 -30.13
N ARG A 350 -16.68 15.92 -29.57
CA ARG A 350 -15.50 15.41 -30.26
C ARG A 350 -15.76 14.06 -30.91
N SER A 351 -15.01 13.79 -31.96
CA SER A 351 -14.81 12.43 -32.47
C SER A 351 -14.07 11.59 -31.44
N THR A 352 -14.24 10.28 -31.53
CA THR A 352 -13.64 9.26 -30.66
C THR A 352 -12.19 9.59 -30.25
N LEU A 353 -11.96 9.71 -28.94
CA LEU A 353 -10.62 9.81 -28.38
C LEU A 353 -9.92 8.44 -28.35
N PRO A 354 -8.59 8.37 -28.49
CA PRO A 354 -7.89 7.12 -28.32
C PRO A 354 -7.93 6.67 -26.85
N THR A 355 -8.05 5.36 -26.63
CA THR A 355 -7.64 4.78 -25.34
C THR A 355 -6.16 4.45 -25.38
N VAL A 356 -5.54 4.47 -24.20
CA VAL A 356 -4.16 4.05 -23.99
C VAL A 356 -4.09 3.14 -22.78
N PHE A 357 -2.98 2.43 -22.61
CA PHE A 357 -2.71 1.80 -21.33
C PHE A 357 -2.47 2.88 -20.26
N GLU A 358 -3.14 2.71 -19.13
CA GLU A 358 -3.04 3.58 -17.96
C GLU A 358 -2.78 2.73 -16.72
N HIS A 359 -1.92 3.21 -15.84
CA HIS A 359 -1.65 2.64 -14.53
C HIS A 359 -2.80 2.90 -13.54
N GLY A 360 -3.45 4.06 -13.63
CA GLY A 360 -4.60 4.45 -12.82
C GLY A 360 -4.24 5.02 -11.45
N ASP A 361 -2.98 4.93 -11.03
CA ASP A 361 -2.53 5.46 -9.74
C ASP A 361 -1.05 5.86 -9.78
N LEU A 362 -0.61 6.49 -10.88
CA LEU A 362 0.80 6.76 -11.13
C LEU A 362 1.31 7.98 -10.34
N GLY A 363 1.24 7.93 -9.02
CA GLY A 363 1.83 8.91 -8.12
C GLY A 363 3.30 8.60 -7.81
N ILE A 364 4.05 9.59 -7.29
CA ILE A 364 5.45 9.38 -6.87
C ILE A 364 5.62 8.28 -5.79
N TYR A 365 4.56 7.89 -5.09
CA TYR A 365 4.57 6.83 -4.09
C TYR A 365 4.59 5.41 -4.71
N ASN A 366 4.07 5.27 -5.93
CA ASN A 366 4.11 4.04 -6.75
C ASN A 366 5.36 3.96 -7.64
N LEU A 367 6.34 4.84 -7.39
CA LEU A 367 7.63 4.85 -8.05
C LEU A 367 8.77 4.42 -7.12
N ARG A 368 9.80 3.83 -7.72
CA ARG A 368 11.11 3.60 -7.11
C ARG A 368 12.17 4.31 -7.92
N LEU A 369 12.77 5.37 -7.36
CA LEU A 369 13.91 6.04 -7.97
C LEU A 369 15.18 5.25 -7.69
N LEU A 370 15.85 4.81 -8.75
CA LEU A 370 17.11 4.06 -8.65
C LEU A 370 18.32 5.00 -8.63
N THR A 371 18.19 6.18 -9.25
CA THR A 371 19.23 7.21 -9.27
C THR A 371 18.73 8.53 -8.70
N SER A 372 19.65 9.31 -8.13
CA SER A 372 19.36 10.63 -7.55
C SER A 372 18.98 11.68 -8.58
N ASN A 373 19.38 11.50 -9.85
CA ASN A 373 19.02 12.38 -10.97
C ASN A 373 17.59 12.15 -11.50
N GLY A 374 16.85 11.19 -10.94
CA GLY A 374 15.46 10.91 -11.30
C GLY A 374 15.24 10.21 -12.65
N ARG A 375 16.28 10.01 -13.47
CA ARG A 375 16.14 9.43 -14.82
C ARG A 375 15.95 7.91 -14.82
N ASN A 376 16.40 7.23 -13.78
CA ASN A 376 16.22 5.79 -13.63
C ASN A 376 15.19 5.52 -12.53
N PHE A 377 14.06 4.95 -12.92
CA PHE A 377 12.96 4.60 -12.04
C PHE A 377 12.39 3.21 -12.37
N LYS A 378 11.62 2.67 -11.44
CA LYS A 378 10.66 1.60 -11.68
C LYS A 378 9.29 1.94 -11.11
N VAL A 379 8.26 1.25 -11.58
CA VAL A 379 6.85 1.46 -11.29
C VAL A 379 6.27 0.17 -10.69
N LEU A 380 5.44 0.31 -9.66
CA LEU A 380 4.80 -0.79 -8.95
C LEU A 380 3.33 -0.46 -8.68
N ASP A 381 2.61 -1.43 -8.12
CA ASP A 381 1.21 -1.32 -7.73
C ASP A 381 0.25 -1.19 -8.90
N TRP A 382 0.27 -2.22 -9.74
CA TRP A 382 -0.46 -2.24 -11.01
C TRP A 382 -1.94 -2.60 -10.87
N GLY A 383 -2.46 -2.79 -9.65
CA GLY A 383 -3.83 -3.31 -9.44
C GLY A 383 -4.96 -2.40 -9.96
N SER A 384 -4.67 -1.13 -10.25
CA SER A 384 -5.61 -0.17 -10.87
C SER A 384 -5.44 -0.01 -12.39
N SER A 385 -4.56 -0.80 -13.01
CA SER A 385 -4.20 -0.57 -14.41
C SER A 385 -5.30 -1.02 -15.37
N THR A 386 -5.36 -0.40 -16.55
CA THR A 386 -6.32 -0.73 -17.60
C THR A 386 -5.80 -0.41 -18.99
N PHE A 387 -6.26 -1.17 -20.00
CA PHE A 387 -6.01 -0.91 -21.42
C PHE A 387 -7.02 0.05 -22.05
N THR A 388 -8.10 0.38 -21.35
CA THR A 388 -9.09 1.40 -21.73
C THR A 388 -8.85 2.71 -20.96
N GLY A 389 -7.58 3.05 -20.77
CA GLY A 389 -7.12 4.21 -20.03
C GLY A 389 -7.33 5.52 -20.77
N ILE A 390 -7.36 6.61 -20.00
CA ILE A 390 -7.55 7.98 -20.45
C ILE A 390 -6.17 8.59 -20.70
N ALA A 391 -5.93 9.03 -21.93
CA ALA A 391 -4.67 9.66 -22.30
C ALA A 391 -4.36 10.87 -21.38
N ALA A 392 -3.08 11.05 -21.06
CA ALA A 392 -2.54 12.10 -20.18
C ALA A 392 -2.95 12.05 -18.70
N GLY A 393 -3.88 11.19 -18.28
CA GLY A 393 -4.33 11.06 -16.89
C GLY A 393 -3.18 10.78 -15.91
N ASP A 394 -2.46 9.67 -16.14
CA ASP A 394 -1.28 9.27 -15.37
C ASP A 394 -0.19 10.36 -15.35
N LEU A 395 0.05 11.03 -16.48
CA LEU A 395 1.06 12.08 -16.57
C LEU A 395 0.69 13.28 -15.69
N LEU A 396 -0.55 13.76 -15.78
CA LEU A 396 -1.01 14.88 -14.97
C LEU A 396 -1.02 14.55 -13.47
N TYR A 397 -1.48 13.34 -13.12
CA TYR A 397 -1.46 12.85 -11.75
C TYR A 397 -0.04 12.78 -11.20
N LEU A 398 0.91 12.25 -11.98
CA LEU A 398 2.32 12.22 -11.66
C LEU A 398 2.90 13.62 -11.45
N LEU A 399 2.69 14.53 -12.41
CA LEU A 399 3.23 15.90 -12.34
C LEU A 399 2.71 16.64 -11.10
N GLY A 400 1.43 16.45 -10.76
CA GLY A 400 0.82 16.96 -9.54
C GLY A 400 1.45 16.37 -8.28
N SER A 401 1.53 15.04 -8.19
CA SER A 401 2.12 14.36 -7.02
C SER A 401 3.61 14.67 -6.82
N ALA A 402 4.36 14.86 -7.92
CA ALA A 402 5.76 15.26 -7.91
C ALA A 402 5.97 16.75 -7.57
N ARG A 403 4.89 17.55 -7.55
CA ARG A 403 4.93 19.02 -7.42
C ARG A 403 5.84 19.65 -8.47
N ALA A 404 5.68 19.24 -9.73
CA ALA A 404 6.42 19.80 -10.86
C ALA A 404 6.15 21.31 -10.97
N PRO A 405 7.18 22.15 -11.19
CA PRO A 405 6.96 23.56 -11.50
C PRO A 405 6.07 23.71 -12.74
N ALA A 406 5.16 24.70 -12.74
CA ALA A 406 4.16 24.87 -13.81
C ALA A 406 4.78 24.85 -15.22
N ARG A 407 5.86 25.59 -15.46
CA ARG A 407 6.57 25.60 -16.77
C ARG A 407 7.06 24.20 -17.19
N LEU A 408 7.63 23.44 -16.26
CA LEU A 408 8.08 22.07 -16.55
C LEU A 408 6.90 21.15 -16.83
N ALA A 409 5.83 21.25 -16.03
CA ALA A 409 4.63 20.45 -16.18
C ALA A 409 3.93 20.72 -17.52
N THR A 410 3.77 21.99 -17.89
CA THR A 410 3.24 22.41 -19.20
C THR A 410 4.09 21.88 -20.34
N ALA A 411 5.43 22.02 -20.29
CA ALA A 411 6.31 21.50 -21.34
C ALA A 411 6.23 19.97 -21.49
N CYS A 412 6.16 19.23 -20.38
CA CYS A 412 5.99 17.78 -20.41
C CYS A 412 4.64 17.38 -21.03
N LEU A 413 3.57 18.08 -20.64
CA LEU A 413 2.22 17.85 -21.13
C LEU A 413 2.09 18.19 -22.63
N GLN A 414 2.62 19.33 -23.08
CA GLN A 414 2.68 19.70 -24.50
C GLN A 414 3.37 18.62 -25.33
N ARG A 415 4.54 18.17 -24.87
CA ARG A 415 5.30 17.11 -25.55
C ARG A 415 4.50 15.80 -25.63
N TYR A 416 3.81 15.42 -24.56
CA TYR A 416 2.98 14.22 -24.54
C TYR A 416 1.78 14.33 -25.50
N LEU A 417 1.04 15.42 -25.45
CA LEU A 417 -0.12 15.65 -26.31
C LEU A 417 0.29 15.70 -27.79
N HIS A 418 1.38 16.41 -28.11
CA HIS A 418 1.94 16.45 -29.45
C HIS A 418 2.34 15.05 -29.95
N ALA A 419 2.99 14.23 -29.13
CA ALA A 419 3.42 12.90 -29.53
C ALA A 419 2.26 11.90 -29.77
N LEU A 420 1.05 12.22 -29.30
CA LEU A 420 -0.16 11.43 -29.52
C LEU A 420 -1.16 12.08 -30.49
N ASP A 421 -0.76 13.17 -31.16
CA ASP A 421 -1.62 13.95 -32.04
C ASP A 421 -2.90 14.43 -31.33
N LEU A 422 -2.79 14.78 -30.05
CA LEU A 422 -3.88 15.31 -29.25
C LEU A 422 -3.81 16.84 -29.21
N PRO A 423 -4.91 17.55 -29.46
CA PRO A 423 -4.92 19.00 -29.39
C PRO A 423 -4.75 19.46 -27.96
N ALA A 424 -4.01 20.55 -27.73
CA ALA A 424 -3.78 21.11 -26.39
C ALA A 424 -5.10 21.38 -25.63
N SER A 425 -6.15 21.79 -26.35
CA SER A 425 -7.49 22.02 -25.80
C SER A 425 -8.17 20.77 -25.21
N SER A 426 -7.68 19.56 -25.50
CA SER A 426 -8.18 18.31 -24.92
C SER A 426 -7.72 18.07 -23.48
N ALA A 427 -6.65 18.73 -23.04
CA ALA A 427 -5.97 18.38 -21.80
C ALA A 427 -6.86 18.48 -20.56
N SER A 428 -7.66 19.55 -20.46
CA SER A 428 -8.59 19.74 -19.35
C SER A 428 -9.70 18.68 -19.36
N ALA A 429 -10.21 18.36 -20.55
CA ALA A 429 -11.27 17.37 -20.71
C ALA A 429 -10.81 15.96 -20.33
N LEU A 430 -9.63 15.55 -20.80
CA LEU A 430 -8.99 14.29 -20.45
C LEU A 430 -8.70 14.20 -18.95
N TRP A 431 -8.24 15.29 -18.34
CA TRP A 431 -7.99 15.34 -16.90
C TRP A 431 -9.26 15.13 -16.07
N TRP A 432 -10.35 15.80 -16.43
CA TRP A 432 -11.63 15.65 -15.72
C TRP A 432 -12.24 14.27 -15.91
N ALA A 433 -12.13 13.67 -17.09
CA ALA A 433 -12.52 12.28 -17.32
C ALA A 433 -11.72 11.33 -16.40
N TYR A 434 -10.40 11.49 -16.33
CA TYR A 434 -9.53 10.68 -15.47
C TYR A 434 -9.91 10.83 -14.00
N LEU A 435 -10.07 12.08 -13.53
CA LEU A 435 -10.48 12.36 -12.16
C LEU A 435 -11.82 11.75 -11.83
N ALA A 436 -12.82 11.86 -12.70
CA ALA A 436 -14.14 11.33 -12.45
C ALA A 436 -14.16 9.80 -12.35
N ARG A 437 -13.38 9.11 -13.20
CA ARG A 437 -13.23 7.65 -13.09
C ARG A 437 -12.57 7.25 -11.77
N ARG A 438 -11.46 7.89 -11.41
CA ARG A 438 -10.79 7.63 -10.13
C ARG A 438 -11.64 8.00 -8.92
N TRP A 439 -12.49 9.01 -9.05
CA TRP A 439 -13.45 9.38 -8.02
C TRP A 439 -14.45 8.25 -7.79
N ALA A 440 -15.06 7.72 -8.86
CA ALA A 440 -16.00 6.62 -8.77
C ALA A 440 -15.38 5.37 -8.12
N GLU A 441 -14.15 5.02 -8.52
CA GLU A 441 -13.40 3.90 -7.92
C GLU A 441 -13.12 4.13 -6.42
N LEU A 442 -12.65 5.32 -6.04
CA LEU A 442 -12.38 5.65 -4.64
C LEU A 442 -13.64 5.63 -3.77
N ASP A 443 -14.79 6.03 -4.30
CA ASP A 443 -16.05 6.01 -3.56
C ASP A 443 -16.52 4.58 -3.25
N THR A 444 -16.18 3.59 -4.09
CA THR A 444 -16.43 2.17 -3.77
C THR A 444 -15.53 1.65 -2.65
N ILE A 445 -14.32 2.19 -2.52
CA ILE A 445 -13.32 1.78 -1.52
C ILE A 445 -13.56 2.50 -0.19
N ARG A 446 -13.92 3.78 -0.27
CA ARG A 446 -14.15 4.67 0.86
C ARG A 446 -15.35 5.56 0.55
N PRO A 447 -16.56 5.16 0.98
CA PRO A 447 -17.74 5.97 0.79
C PRO A 447 -17.51 7.39 1.29
N PRO A 448 -17.99 8.41 0.55
CA PRO A 448 -17.87 9.79 0.97
C PRO A 448 -18.60 10.00 2.29
N HIS A 449 -17.96 10.71 3.21
CA HIS A 449 -18.59 11.21 4.42
C HIS A 449 -19.32 12.51 4.08
N PRO A 450 -20.62 12.65 4.41
CA PRO A 450 -21.44 13.80 4.04
C PRO A 450 -20.82 15.16 4.41
N ASP A 451 -20.20 15.23 5.59
CA ASP A 451 -19.60 16.47 6.11
C ASP A 451 -18.12 16.68 5.75
N GLN A 452 -17.51 15.79 4.96
CA GLN A 452 -16.08 15.89 4.60
C GLN A 452 -15.93 15.82 3.07
N PRO A 453 -15.94 16.96 2.37
CA PRO A 453 -15.81 17.00 0.91
C PRO A 453 -14.44 16.49 0.40
N GLU A 454 -13.45 16.32 1.29
CA GLU A 454 -12.16 15.69 0.98
C GLU A 454 -12.14 14.17 1.23
N SER A 455 -13.26 13.55 1.60
CA SER A 455 -13.37 12.10 1.76
C SER A 455 -13.71 11.39 0.44
N GLY A 456 -13.51 10.07 0.39
CA GLY A 456 -13.69 9.29 -0.84
C GLY A 456 -12.84 9.83 -1.99
N GLY A 457 -13.47 10.05 -3.15
CA GLY A 457 -12.84 10.69 -4.30
C GLY A 457 -12.39 12.15 -4.08
N GLY A 458 -12.90 12.83 -3.04
CA GLY A 458 -12.54 14.20 -2.65
C GLY A 458 -11.04 14.41 -2.39
N LEU A 459 -10.32 13.33 -2.05
CA LEU A 459 -8.86 13.32 -1.90
C LEU A 459 -8.12 13.77 -3.17
N LEU A 460 -8.75 13.63 -4.34
CA LEU A 460 -8.17 14.02 -5.62
C LEU A 460 -8.19 15.52 -5.87
N LEU A 461 -8.95 16.32 -5.11
CA LEU A 461 -9.03 17.78 -5.27
C LEU A 461 -7.68 18.46 -5.02
N ALA A 462 -6.90 17.97 -4.06
CA ALA A 462 -5.56 18.48 -3.80
C ALA A 462 -4.61 18.24 -4.98
N VAL A 463 -4.75 17.10 -5.68
CA VAL A 463 -3.98 16.80 -6.89
C VAL A 463 -4.46 17.63 -8.07
N HIS A 464 -5.78 17.81 -8.21
CA HIS A 464 -6.38 18.69 -9.21
C HIS A 464 -5.84 20.12 -9.11
N ALA A 465 -5.75 20.69 -7.91
CA ALA A 465 -5.20 22.02 -7.69
C ALA A 465 -3.75 22.17 -8.23
N GLN A 466 -2.94 21.12 -8.13
CA GLN A 466 -1.58 21.10 -8.68
C GLN A 466 -1.58 20.94 -10.21
N ALA A 467 -2.41 20.04 -10.74
CA ALA A 467 -2.54 19.80 -12.17
C ALA A 467 -3.05 21.04 -12.93
N ARG A 468 -3.96 21.81 -12.32
CA ARG A 468 -4.53 23.04 -12.87
C ARG A 468 -3.47 24.06 -13.27
N ALA A 469 -2.36 24.14 -12.55
CA ALA A 469 -1.26 25.05 -12.91
C ALA A 469 -0.59 24.66 -14.24
N ALA A 470 -0.47 23.36 -14.53
CA ALA A 470 0.06 22.87 -15.80
C ALA A 470 -0.93 23.13 -16.96
N LEU A 471 -2.22 22.88 -16.71
CA LEU A 471 -3.31 23.10 -17.66
C LEU A 471 -3.46 24.58 -18.03
N ALA A 472 -3.36 25.49 -17.05
CA ALA A 472 -3.43 26.93 -17.28
C ALA A 472 -2.28 27.46 -18.17
N GLY A 473 -1.13 26.77 -18.18
CA GLY A 473 -0.03 27.10 -19.08
C GLY A 473 -0.33 26.79 -20.55
N LEU A 474 -1.14 25.76 -20.83
CA LEU A 474 -1.53 25.39 -22.20
C LEU A 474 -2.53 26.37 -22.83
N ALA A 475 -3.31 27.09 -22.03
CA ALA A 475 -4.34 28.01 -22.53
C ALA A 475 -3.77 29.38 -22.96
N ARG A 476 -2.47 29.62 -22.75
CA ARG A 476 -1.79 30.89 -23.05
C ARG A 476 -0.98 30.86 -24.34
N ASP A 477 -0.79 29.68 -24.90
CA ASP A 477 -0.13 29.41 -26.18
C ASP A 477 -1.20 29.05 -27.22
#